data_AF-A0A0K0CWC1-F1
#
_entry.id   AF-A0A0K0CWC1-F1
#
_cell.length_a   1.000
_cell.length_b   1.000
_cell.length_c   1.000
_cell.angle_alpha   90.00
_cell.angle_beta   90.00
_cell.angle_gamma   90.00
#
_symmetry.space_group_name_H-M   'P 1'
#
loop_
_entity.id
_entity.type
_entity.pdbx_description
1 polymer ?
#
loop_
_entity_poly.entity_id
_entity_poly.type
_entity_poly.pdbx_seq_one_letter_code
_entity_poly.pdbx_strand_id
1 'polypeptide(L)'
;MTITPAKVIFQCTAEKKPVWTDVKLTNPMKDKQSYKVKCTSADIFRVQPPLGFIKPGETGTIRMWFQNKEIPECHRHYFAIYHIKCPEGKTVKEIWTKNVKPDGVKRLAAVFEKEGEMKREPERK
;
A
#
# COMPACT_ATOMS: atom_id res chain seq x y z
N MET A 1 8.08 0.67 -10.63
CA MET A 1 7.36 -0.28 -9.75
C MET A 1 5.94 -0.45 -10.23
N THR A 2 5.48 -1.69 -10.33
CA THR A 2 4.10 -2.03 -10.70
C THR A 2 3.36 -2.52 -9.46
N ILE A 3 2.10 -2.10 -9.27
CA ILE A 3 1.32 -2.44 -8.07
C ILE A 3 0.01 -3.10 -8.49
N THR A 4 -0.33 -4.20 -7.82
CA THR A 4 -1.60 -4.91 -8.03
C THR A 4 -2.15 -5.38 -6.69
N PRO A 5 -3.40 -5.07 -6.33
CA PRO A 5 -4.38 -4.26 -7.06
C PRO A 5 -4.07 -2.75 -7.04
N ALA A 6 -4.66 -1.98 -7.95
CA ALA A 6 -4.47 -0.51 -8.04
C ALA A 6 -5.17 0.30 -6.93
N LYS A 7 -6.02 -0.36 -6.13
CA LYS A 7 -6.71 0.19 -4.95
C LYS A 7 -6.71 -0.85 -3.83
N VAL A 8 -6.74 -0.39 -2.60
CA VAL A 8 -6.79 -1.24 -1.40
C VAL A 8 -8.25 -1.35 -0.99
N ILE A 9 -8.83 -2.54 -1.08
CA ILE A 9 -10.24 -2.78 -0.76
C ILE A 9 -10.31 -3.55 0.55
N PHE A 10 -10.86 -2.91 1.59
CA PHE A 10 -11.13 -3.52 2.88
C PHE A 10 -12.59 -3.99 2.92
N GLN A 11 -12.80 -5.29 3.06
CA GLN A 11 -14.12 -5.87 3.27
C GLN A 11 -14.50 -5.75 4.75
N CYS A 12 -15.17 -4.66 5.09
CA CYS A 12 -15.56 -4.34 6.46
C CYS A 12 -16.77 -5.16 6.90
N THR A 13 -16.59 -5.96 7.95
CA THR A 13 -17.65 -6.74 8.57
C THR A 13 -18.28 -5.98 9.74
N ALA A 14 -19.54 -6.30 10.06
CA ALA A 14 -20.26 -5.73 11.19
C ALA A 14 -19.62 -6.06 12.56
N GLU A 15 -18.83 -7.12 12.61
CA GLU A 15 -18.13 -7.59 13.82
C GLU A 15 -17.00 -6.66 14.29
N LYS A 16 -16.70 -5.58 13.55
CA LYS A 16 -15.64 -4.59 13.86
C LYS A 16 -14.25 -5.21 14.08
N LYS A 17 -14.00 -6.39 13.50
CA LYS A 17 -12.70 -7.06 13.54
C LYS A 17 -11.76 -6.46 12.51
N PRO A 18 -10.44 -6.39 12.79
CA PRO A 18 -9.47 -5.93 11.80
C PRO A 18 -9.53 -6.73 10.51
N VAL A 19 -9.43 -6.01 9.40
CA VAL A 19 -9.47 -6.57 8.04
C VAL A 19 -8.20 -6.18 7.30
N TRP A 20 -7.80 -6.97 6.31
CA TRP A 20 -6.56 -6.74 5.58
C TRP A 20 -6.69 -7.09 4.11
N THR A 21 -5.79 -6.52 3.34
CA THR A 21 -5.69 -6.71 1.90
C THR A 21 -4.21 -6.78 1.54
N ASP A 22 -3.85 -7.80 0.76
CA ASP A 22 -2.49 -7.97 0.27
C ASP A 22 -2.32 -7.22 -1.06
N VAL A 23 -1.25 -6.43 -1.13
CA VAL A 23 -0.85 -5.70 -2.33
C VAL A 23 0.48 -6.26 -2.83
N LYS A 24 0.51 -6.66 -4.09
CA LYS A 24 1.70 -7.10 -4.79
C LYS A 24 2.43 -5.90 -5.37
N LEU A 25 3.71 -5.79 -5.07
CA LEU A 25 4.62 -4.76 -5.56
C LEU A 25 5.70 -5.45 -6.40
N THR A 26 5.67 -5.27 -7.71
CA THR A 26 6.62 -5.89 -8.66
C THR A 26 7.68 -4.88 -9.07
N ASN A 27 8.93 -5.33 -9.11
CA ASN A 27 10.06 -4.56 -9.61
C ASN A 27 10.41 -4.96 -11.05
N PRO A 28 9.93 -4.24 -12.08
CA PRO A 28 10.27 -4.54 -13.47
C PRO A 28 11.66 -4.00 -13.89
N MET A 29 12.39 -3.30 -13.00
CA MET A 29 13.66 -2.68 -13.33
C MET A 29 14.82 -3.67 -13.17
N LYS A 30 15.98 -3.32 -13.77
CA LYS A 30 17.22 -4.11 -13.69
C LYS A 30 17.94 -3.99 -12.34
N ASP A 31 17.59 -2.98 -11.55
CA ASP A 31 18.21 -2.69 -10.26
C ASP A 31 17.31 -3.05 -9.09
N LYS A 32 17.91 -3.48 -7.98
CA LYS A 32 17.19 -3.68 -6.70
C LYS A 32 16.56 -2.36 -6.27
N GLN A 33 15.29 -2.41 -5.88
CA GLN A 33 14.56 -1.25 -5.38
C GLN A 33 14.34 -1.37 -3.89
N SER A 34 14.46 -0.28 -3.17
CA SER A 34 13.91 -0.14 -1.83
C SER A 34 12.53 0.49 -1.90
N TYR A 35 11.63 0.11 -0.98
CA TYR A 35 10.33 0.72 -0.84
C TYR A 35 10.05 1.15 0.60
N LYS A 36 9.22 2.19 0.75
CA LYS A 36 8.67 2.66 2.03
C LYS A 36 7.19 2.96 1.86
N VAL A 37 6.36 2.39 2.71
CA VAL A 37 4.92 2.63 2.72
C VAL A 37 4.58 3.60 3.84
N LYS A 38 3.74 4.59 3.51
CA LYS A 38 3.10 5.48 4.48
C LYS A 38 1.59 5.41 4.28
N CYS A 39 0.83 5.67 5.32
CA CYS A 39 -0.62 5.81 5.25
C CYS A 39 -1.04 7.20 5.75
N THR A 40 -2.27 7.58 5.43
CA THR A 40 -2.87 8.86 5.84
C THR A 40 -3.25 8.92 7.32
N SER A 41 -3.55 7.78 7.94
CA SER A 41 -3.76 7.68 9.39
C SER A 41 -3.05 6.46 9.94
N ALA A 42 -2.09 6.69 10.83
CA ALA A 42 -1.41 5.65 11.57
C ALA A 42 -2.20 5.18 12.80
N ASP A 43 -3.41 5.70 13.03
CA ASP A 43 -4.25 5.24 14.14
C ASP A 43 -5.11 4.05 13.73
N ILE A 44 -5.62 4.08 12.49
CA ILE A 44 -6.55 3.07 11.97
C ILE A 44 -5.90 2.06 11.01
N PHE A 45 -4.73 2.36 10.45
CA PHE A 45 -4.04 1.47 9.49
C PHE A 45 -2.74 0.91 10.03
N ARG A 46 -2.40 -0.32 9.61
CA ARG A 46 -1.07 -0.92 9.78
C ARG A 46 -0.58 -1.47 8.44
N VAL A 47 0.73 -1.51 8.24
CA VAL A 47 1.35 -2.03 7.00
C VAL A 47 2.49 -2.96 7.35
N GLN A 48 2.57 -4.11 6.68
CA GLN A 48 3.62 -5.10 6.91
C GLN A 48 4.05 -5.80 5.60
N PRO A 49 5.33 -5.74 5.20
CA PRO A 49 6.39 -4.91 5.78
C PRO A 49 6.17 -3.43 5.38
N PRO A 50 6.35 -2.44 6.28
CA PRO A 50 6.23 -1.03 5.93
C PRO A 50 7.43 -0.51 5.12
N LEU A 51 8.52 -1.28 5.09
CA LEU A 51 9.80 -0.93 4.50
C LEU A 51 10.48 -2.21 4.03
N GLY A 52 11.15 -2.19 2.87
CA GLY A 52 11.86 -3.38 2.40
C GLY A 52 12.61 -3.17 1.10
N PHE A 53 13.01 -4.28 0.49
CA PHE A 53 13.65 -4.34 -0.82
C PHE A 53 12.94 -5.32 -1.73
N ILE A 54 13.03 -5.08 -3.03
CA ILE A 54 12.57 -6.00 -4.07
C ILE A 54 13.67 -6.10 -5.12
N LYS A 55 14.15 -7.31 -5.37
CA LYS A 55 15.20 -7.55 -6.36
C LYS A 55 14.68 -7.34 -7.79
N PRO A 56 15.57 -7.20 -8.79
CA PRO A 56 15.15 -7.13 -10.20
C PRO A 56 14.24 -8.29 -10.59
N GLY A 57 13.11 -8.00 -11.23
CA GLY A 57 12.14 -9.01 -11.69
C GLY A 57 11.28 -9.65 -10.60
N GLU A 58 11.56 -9.42 -9.31
CA GLU A 58 10.81 -10.03 -8.22
C GLU A 58 9.54 -9.26 -7.85
N THR A 59 8.64 -9.95 -7.14
CA THR A 59 7.42 -9.38 -6.58
C THR A 59 7.39 -9.57 -5.07
N GLY A 60 7.28 -8.47 -4.33
CA GLY A 60 7.03 -8.45 -2.89
C GLY A 60 5.53 -8.37 -2.59
N THR A 61 5.12 -8.92 -1.45
CA THR A 61 3.75 -8.78 -0.94
C THR A 61 3.75 -7.88 0.29
N ILE A 62 2.87 -6.89 0.30
CA ILE A 62 2.69 -5.94 1.38
C ILE A 62 1.25 -6.08 1.87
N ARG A 63 1.09 -6.48 3.14
CA ARG A 63 -0.20 -6.55 3.79
C ARG A 63 -0.57 -5.19 4.36
N MET A 64 -1.73 -4.68 3.96
CA MET A 64 -2.33 -3.47 4.49
C MET A 64 -3.49 -3.85 5.38
N TRP A 65 -3.54 -3.33 6.59
CA TRP A 65 -4.55 -3.62 7.60
C TRP A 65 -5.37 -2.38 7.90
N PHE A 66 -6.65 -2.58 8.18
CA PHE A 66 -7.57 -1.59 8.73
C PHE A 66 -8.20 -2.15 10.01
N GLN A 67 -8.18 -1.37 11.09
CA GLN A 67 -8.71 -1.81 12.40
C GLN A 67 -10.21 -2.08 12.40
N ASN A 68 -10.97 -1.53 11.44
CA ASN A 68 -12.42 -1.74 11.30
C ASN A 68 -13.26 -1.37 12.53
N LYS A 69 -12.79 -0.44 13.37
CA LYS A 69 -13.57 0.05 14.52
C LYS A 69 -14.70 0.98 14.09
N GLU A 70 -14.36 1.88 13.17
CA GLU A 70 -15.25 2.87 12.59
C GLU A 70 -14.79 3.16 11.16
N ILE A 71 -15.71 3.07 10.20
CA ILE A 71 -15.41 3.35 8.79
C ILE A 71 -15.39 4.87 8.62
N PRO A 72 -14.28 5.47 8.17
CA PRO A 72 -14.21 6.91 7.98
C PRO A 72 -15.20 7.40 6.91
N GLU A 73 -15.98 8.43 7.21
CA GLU A 73 -16.97 9.00 6.27
C GLU A 73 -16.30 9.61 5.02
N CYS A 74 -15.16 10.26 5.23
CA CYS A 74 -14.36 10.81 4.15
C CYS A 74 -13.47 9.71 3.55
N HIS A 75 -13.85 9.20 2.38
CA HIS A 75 -13.13 8.24 1.54
C HIS A 75 -11.77 8.76 0.99
N ARG A 76 -11.11 9.67 1.71
CA ARG A 76 -9.85 10.34 1.32
C ARG A 76 -8.60 9.63 1.83
N HIS A 77 -8.74 8.45 2.43
CA HIS A 77 -7.60 7.69 2.91
C HIS A 77 -6.86 7.03 1.75
N TYR A 78 -5.52 7.09 1.80
CA TYR A 78 -4.66 6.40 0.86
C TYR A 78 -3.39 5.84 1.53
N PHE A 79 -2.77 4.89 0.84
CA PHE A 79 -1.43 4.38 1.11
C PHE A 79 -0.48 4.92 0.04
N ALA A 80 0.62 5.54 0.45
CA ALA A 80 1.67 6.02 -0.43
C ALA A 80 2.87 5.07 -0.35
N ILE A 81 3.16 4.40 -1.46
CA ILE A 81 4.33 3.54 -1.63
C ILE A 81 5.39 4.35 -2.38
N TYR A 82 6.42 4.74 -1.66
CA TYR A 82 7.61 5.38 -2.20
C TYR A 82 8.62 4.30 -2.60
N HIS A 83 9.39 4.53 -3.67
CA HIS A 83 10.50 3.66 -4.04
C HIS A 83 11.74 4.44 -4.43
N ILE A 84 12.91 3.80 -4.25
CA ILE A 84 14.23 4.33 -4.55
C ILE A 84 15.09 3.18 -5.09
N LYS A 85 15.83 3.42 -6.17
CA LYS A 85 16.89 2.54 -6.64
C LYS A 85 17.92 2.38 -5.54
N CYS A 86 18.11 1.14 -5.10
CA CYS A 86 19.07 0.82 -4.06
C CYS A 86 20.49 0.88 -4.63
N PRO A 87 21.38 1.77 -4.14
CA PRO A 87 22.80 1.67 -4.42
C PRO A 87 23.35 0.39 -3.81
N GLU A 88 24.36 -0.23 -4.43
CA GLU A 88 24.99 -1.43 -3.88
C GLU A 88 25.56 -1.20 -2.48
N GLY A 89 25.50 -2.23 -1.63
CA GLY A 89 26.04 -2.19 -0.26
C GLY A 89 25.24 -1.41 0.78
N LYS A 90 24.22 -0.63 0.39
CA LYS A 90 23.44 0.17 1.36
C LYS A 90 22.28 -0.60 1.99
N THR A 91 22.08 -0.41 3.28
CA THR A 91 20.92 -0.89 4.03
C THR A 91 19.70 0.02 3.83
N VAL A 92 18.52 -0.49 4.20
CA VAL A 92 17.27 0.28 4.07
C VAL A 92 17.31 1.56 4.90
N LYS A 93 17.95 1.54 6.08
CA LYS A 93 18.04 2.71 6.97
C LYS A 93 18.92 3.80 6.39
N GLU A 94 20.01 3.43 5.71
CA GLU A 94 20.93 4.38 5.07
C GLU A 94 20.32 5.03 3.82
N ILE A 95 19.41 4.35 3.15
CA ILE A 95 18.70 4.89 1.98
C ILE A 95 17.62 5.87 2.43
N TRP A 96 16.78 5.49 3.40
CA TRP A 96 15.63 6.28 3.83
C TRP A 96 15.97 7.32 4.90
N THR A 97 16.78 8.31 4.55
CA THR A 97 17.10 9.47 5.40
C THR A 97 16.05 10.58 5.30
N LYS A 98 16.16 11.64 6.12
CA LYS A 98 15.21 12.76 6.12
C LYS A 98 15.19 13.53 4.79
N ASN A 99 16.32 13.61 4.10
CA ASN A 99 16.51 14.45 2.91
C ASN A 99 16.48 13.65 1.60
N VAL A 100 16.27 12.33 1.66
CA VAL A 100 16.27 11.51 0.45
C VAL A 100 15.07 11.88 -0.43
N LYS A 101 15.33 12.09 -1.72
CA LYS A 101 14.27 12.26 -2.73
C LYS A 101 13.91 10.88 -3.28
N PRO A 102 12.64 10.46 -3.18
CA PRO A 102 12.22 9.20 -3.77
C PRO A 102 12.22 9.29 -5.31
N ASP A 103 12.55 8.19 -5.98
CA ASP A 103 12.48 8.11 -7.46
C ASP A 103 11.04 8.19 -7.94
N GLY A 104 10.12 7.67 -7.13
CA GLY A 104 8.70 7.70 -7.43
C GLY A 104 7.83 7.41 -6.22
N VAL A 105 6.57 7.81 -6.33
CA VAL A 105 5.51 7.50 -5.38
C VAL A 105 4.30 6.97 -6.12
N LYS A 106 3.68 5.92 -5.58
CA LYS A 106 2.40 5.40 -6.02
C LYS A 106 1.41 5.50 -4.88
N ARG A 107 0.24 6.09 -5.14
CA ARG A 107 -0.81 6.27 -4.15
C ARG A 107 -1.95 5.31 -4.46
N LEU A 108 -2.31 4.49 -3.49
CA LEU A 108 -3.44 3.57 -3.57
C LEU A 108 -4.55 4.09 -2.67
N ALA A 109 -5.71 4.37 -3.25
CA ALA A 109 -6.89 4.74 -2.48
C ALA A 109 -7.34 3.56 -1.61
N ALA A 110 -7.68 3.84 -0.35
CA ALA A 110 -8.35 2.91 0.53
C ALA A 110 -9.85 2.99 0.29
N VAL A 111 -10.45 1.87 -0.08
CA VAL A 111 -11.89 1.70 -0.30
C VAL A 111 -12.40 0.76 0.78
N PHE A 112 -13.48 1.14 1.45
CA PHE A 112 -14.11 0.38 2.50
C PHE A 112 -15.45 -0.14 1.96
N GLU A 113 -15.57 -1.44 1.81
CA GLU A 113 -16.79 -2.09 1.32
C GLU A 113 -17.47 -2.80 2.48
N LYS A 114 -18.73 -2.46 2.77
CA LYS A 114 -19.51 -3.13 3.81
C LYS A 114 -20.09 -4.43 3.26
N GLU A 115 -20.22 -5.46 4.10
CA GLU A 115 -21.02 -6.64 3.77
C GLU A 115 -22.44 -6.22 3.36
N GLY A 116 -22.84 -6.57 2.13
CA GLY A 116 -24.16 -6.27 1.57
C GLY A 116 -24.21 -5.13 0.53
N GLU A 117 -23.15 -4.33 0.37
CA GLU A 117 -23.08 -3.35 -0.73
C GLU A 117 -22.59 -4.02 -2.03
N MET A 118 -23.53 -4.65 -2.75
CA MET A 118 -23.29 -5.14 -4.11
C MET A 118 -23.03 -3.95 -5.03
N LYS A 119 -21.84 -3.89 -5.64
CA LYS A 119 -21.45 -2.82 -6.57
C LYS A 119 -22.45 -2.73 -7.72
N ARG A 120 -23.18 -1.61 -7.81
CA ARG A 120 -23.76 -1.17 -9.09
C ARG A 120 -22.59 -0.81 -10.01
N GLU A 121 -22.33 -1.62 -11.01
CA GLU A 121 -21.50 -1.21 -12.14
C GLU A 121 -22.15 0.04 -12.76
N PRO A 122 -21.41 1.14 -12.99
CA PRO A 122 -21.95 2.19 -13.83
C PRO A 122 -22.00 1.64 -15.26
N GLU A 123 -23.22 1.37 -15.74
CA GLU A 123 -23.47 1.15 -17.17
C GLU A 123 -22.87 2.33 -17.92
N ARG A 124 -21.76 2.08 -18.63
CA ARG A 124 -21.25 3.02 -19.63
C ARG A 124 -22.25 3.02 -20.79
N LYS A 125 -23.11 4.04 -20.85
CA LYS A 125 -23.77 4.45 -22.10
C LYS A 125 -22.82 5.22 -22.97
#